data_AF-M5TX72-F1
#
_entry.id   AF-M5TX72-F1
#
_cell.length_a   1.000
_cell.length_b   1.000
_cell.length_c   1.000
_cell.angle_alpha   90.00
_cell.angle_beta   90.00
_cell.angle_gamma   90.00
#
_symmetry.space_group_name_H-M   'P 1'
#
loop_
_entity.id
_entity.type
_entity.pdbx_description
1 polymer ?
#
loop_
_entity_poly.entity_id
_entity_poly.type
_entity_poly.pdbx_seq_one_letter_code
_entity_poly.pdbx_strand_id
1 'polypeptide(L)'
;MLGPVFNREASVAPKRSSTYLARGIYLLTLFLLLCTGYLVLDGSRSLFANSDAAKFGGWMFRLLAPLELVILSAFAAVGAAANVAQEKDRRTLLLLLMTRLSGFEIVAGKTASALLTPLSLLVVSLPLFLTLPLLGGVAPSQVFAVFLVIAVSVVVSASVGTVVALWREKTFQSIALTFLILLLLVAAGEILASSPIIDAAWATAISPPRALIAATNTTSNVMTMLRSGEGWFVILGSIVSIAVLAIGVSRVRIWNPSREVRLKAPEPETSEEYMRDLSVADPASGASAIDAESPATPQSSEGPMSWKVRQPRHVWDNPILWREVRTWAYGRKIIMIRSVFVLIFAIIAAAIWYQVQSGVAMEPSGRIGRAFPAVTIPMAALGVISLVLVNALAVTSITGERDGLALDLLLVTDLRPREFIFGKLFGVMYAAKELILLPLALIIYLGVSGVMTIENMQYAILAAIGLYVFVTMLGIHSGLNYVSGRTATLASLGTVFFLCVGIAICMTIMVSFRGAFQLQLAPFLVMILGGGAALFAALGWRNPSSAIFTAAFALPLITFYAITQFLLQTDHLYVAAALIFGYGFTTAAMMIPALSEFDVPLEVEPSDSPAELSA
;
A
#
# COMPACT_ATOMS: atom_id res chain seq x y z
N MET A 1 -9.72 31.07 -1.43
CA MET A 1 -9.73 30.68 -2.86
C MET A 1 -9.71 29.15 -3.09
N LEU A 2 -9.42 28.30 -2.10
CA LEU A 2 -9.53 26.82 -2.19
C LEU A 2 -10.60 26.22 -1.24
N GLY A 3 -11.55 27.04 -0.79
CA GLY A 3 -12.58 26.68 0.18
C GLY A 3 -12.11 26.72 1.66
N PRO A 4 -13.06 26.65 2.61
CA PRO A 4 -12.78 26.72 4.05
C PRO A 4 -12.06 25.47 4.59
N VAL A 5 -12.20 24.33 3.93
CA VAL A 5 -11.56 23.06 4.32
C VAL A 5 -10.04 23.18 4.30
N PHE A 6 -9.49 23.73 3.20
CA PHE A 6 -8.04 23.95 3.09
C PHE A 6 -7.53 24.94 4.14
N ASN A 7 -8.24 26.05 4.35
CA ASN A 7 -7.82 27.08 5.32
C ASN A 7 -7.70 26.53 6.75
N ARG A 8 -8.63 25.66 7.15
CA ARG A 8 -8.56 24.98 8.45
C ARG A 8 -7.33 24.10 8.54
N GLU A 9 -7.07 23.26 7.54
CA GLU A 9 -5.95 22.33 7.57
C GLU A 9 -4.59 23.05 7.48
N ALA A 10 -4.49 24.09 6.66
CA ALA A 10 -3.28 24.90 6.53
C ALA A 10 -2.94 25.69 7.82
N SER A 11 -3.95 26.07 8.62
CA SER A 11 -3.73 26.76 9.90
C SER A 11 -3.43 25.80 11.07
N VAL A 12 -3.86 24.54 10.96
CA VAL A 12 -3.63 23.52 12.00
C VAL A 12 -2.34 22.73 11.77
N ALA A 13 -1.99 22.42 10.52
CA ALA A 13 -0.83 21.58 10.19
C ALA A 13 0.51 22.09 10.75
N PRO A 14 0.83 23.41 10.72
CA PRO A 14 2.05 23.94 11.31
C PRO A 14 2.09 23.84 12.84
N LYS A 15 0.94 23.73 13.53
CA LYS A 15 0.89 23.64 14.99
C LYS A 15 1.22 22.24 15.53
N ARG A 16 1.27 21.23 14.66
CA ARG A 16 1.54 19.83 15.05
C ARG A 16 3.04 19.56 15.06
N SER A 17 3.58 19.15 16.21
CA SER A 17 4.99 18.75 16.37
C SER A 17 5.41 17.62 15.43
N SER A 18 4.48 16.69 15.13
CA SER A 18 4.69 15.58 14.20
C SER A 18 5.10 16.04 12.80
N THR A 19 4.64 17.22 12.36
CA THR A 19 4.99 17.76 11.04
C THR A 19 6.47 18.15 10.97
N TYR A 20 7.01 18.75 12.03
CA TYR A 20 8.42 19.10 12.12
C TYR A 20 9.30 17.85 12.24
N LEU A 21 8.87 16.88 13.04
CA LEU A 21 9.57 15.62 13.20
C LEU A 21 9.65 14.86 11.86
N ALA A 22 8.54 14.77 11.11
CA ALA A 22 8.52 14.12 9.80
C ALA A 22 9.48 14.79 8.80
N ARG A 23 9.54 16.13 8.78
CA ARG A 23 10.47 16.90 7.94
C ARG A 23 11.93 16.65 8.32
N GLY A 24 12.23 16.66 9.63
CA GLY A 24 13.56 16.41 10.16
C GLY A 24 14.04 15.00 9.82
N ILE A 25 13.21 13.98 10.06
CA ILE A 25 13.53 12.58 9.74
C ILE A 25 13.74 12.41 8.23
N TYR A 26 12.87 12.98 7.40
CA TYR A 26 12.98 12.88 5.95
C TYR A 26 14.29 13.49 5.44
N LEU A 27 14.60 14.73 5.84
CA LEU A 27 15.83 15.42 5.46
C LEU A 27 17.07 14.67 5.97
N LEU A 28 17.05 14.23 7.23
CA LEU A 28 18.13 13.47 7.84
C LEU A 28 18.36 12.14 7.12
N THR A 29 17.30 11.47 6.68
CA THR A 29 17.42 10.24 5.90
C THR A 29 18.11 10.47 4.55
N LEU A 30 17.68 11.50 3.80
CA LEU A 30 18.34 11.83 2.53
C LEU A 30 19.78 12.32 2.72
N PHE A 31 20.03 13.08 3.79
CA PHE A 31 21.38 13.55 4.13
C PHE A 31 22.29 12.39 4.53
N LEU A 32 21.83 11.44 5.35
CA LEU A 32 22.57 10.24 5.68
C LEU A 32 22.86 9.39 4.43
N LEU A 33 21.93 9.33 3.47
CA LEU A 33 22.16 8.68 2.18
C LEU A 33 23.27 9.38 1.38
N LEU A 34 23.28 10.71 1.38
CA LEU A 34 24.34 11.50 0.73
C LEU A 34 25.71 11.28 1.42
N CYS A 35 25.76 11.34 2.75
CA CYS A 35 26.98 11.05 3.53
C CYS A 35 27.46 9.61 3.30
N THR A 36 26.54 8.66 3.20
CA THR A 36 26.84 7.27 2.84
C THR A 36 27.53 7.20 1.49
N GLY A 37 26.97 7.83 0.46
CA GLY A 37 27.59 7.88 -0.86
C GLY A 37 29.00 8.49 -0.83
N TYR A 38 29.18 9.55 -0.04
CA TYR A 38 30.48 10.20 0.13
C TYR A 38 31.53 9.26 0.76
N LEU A 39 31.21 8.66 1.92
CA LEU A 39 32.13 7.76 2.64
C LEU A 39 32.54 6.55 1.80
N VAL A 40 31.61 6.01 1.02
CA VAL A 40 31.88 4.87 0.15
C VAL A 40 32.83 5.24 -0.99
N LEU A 41 32.68 6.43 -1.56
CA LEU A 41 33.54 6.89 -2.65
C LEU A 41 34.91 7.31 -2.19
N ASP A 42 35.01 8.11 -1.13
CA ASP A 42 36.28 8.61 -0.61
C ASP A 42 37.21 7.47 -0.18
N GLY A 43 36.65 6.40 0.40
CA GLY A 43 37.40 5.20 0.71
C GLY A 43 37.91 4.44 -0.53
N SER A 44 37.21 4.51 -1.66
CA SER A 44 37.60 3.83 -2.90
C SER A 44 38.57 4.66 -3.76
N ARG A 45 38.44 5.98 -3.72
CA ARG A 45 39.24 6.98 -4.44
C ARG A 45 39.17 8.29 -3.67
N SER A 46 40.32 8.81 -3.23
CA SER A 46 40.38 10.07 -2.53
C SER A 46 39.82 11.20 -3.40
N LEU A 47 38.80 11.93 -2.94
CA LEU A 47 38.09 12.96 -3.70
C LEU A 47 38.84 14.29 -3.85
N PHE A 48 40.17 14.29 -3.80
CA PHE A 48 40.99 15.53 -3.88
C PHE A 48 40.91 16.21 -5.24
N ALA A 49 40.58 15.48 -6.31
CA ALA A 49 40.43 16.04 -7.65
C ALA A 49 38.99 16.55 -7.89
N ASN A 50 38.87 17.79 -8.37
CA ASN A 50 37.57 18.41 -8.73
C ASN A 50 36.73 17.57 -9.71
N SER A 51 37.38 16.75 -10.56
CA SER A 51 36.67 15.85 -11.48
C SER A 51 35.92 14.72 -10.77
N ASP A 52 36.47 14.22 -9.66
CA ASP A 52 35.86 13.10 -8.93
C ASP A 52 34.73 13.58 -8.02
N ALA A 53 34.85 14.79 -7.45
CA ALA A 53 33.74 15.48 -6.79
C ALA A 53 32.56 15.71 -7.75
N ALA A 54 32.83 16.11 -9.00
CA ALA A 54 31.79 16.32 -10.02
C ALA A 54 31.09 15.02 -10.42
N LYS A 55 31.83 13.92 -10.57
CA LYS A 55 31.23 12.60 -10.80
C LYS A 55 30.36 12.21 -9.61
N PHE A 56 30.85 12.35 -8.38
CA PHE A 56 30.08 12.05 -7.18
C PHE A 56 28.74 12.79 -7.13
N GLY A 57 28.75 14.11 -7.36
CA GLY A 57 27.54 14.92 -7.43
C GLY A 57 26.52 14.38 -8.43
N GLY A 58 26.97 14.03 -9.64
CA GLY A 58 26.12 13.44 -10.68
C GLY A 58 25.56 12.05 -10.33
N TRP A 59 26.37 11.18 -9.71
CA TRP A 59 25.92 9.85 -9.27
C TRP A 59 24.90 9.94 -8.14
N MET A 60 25.13 10.79 -7.15
CA MET A 60 24.18 11.02 -6.06
C MET A 60 22.88 11.64 -6.54
N PHE A 61 22.94 12.57 -7.49
CA PHE A 61 21.74 13.15 -8.07
C PHE A 61 20.86 12.10 -8.78
N ARG A 62 21.48 11.20 -9.56
CA ARG A 62 20.80 10.09 -10.24
C ARG A 62 20.27 9.02 -9.27
N LEU A 63 20.85 8.91 -8.07
CA LEU A 63 20.38 8.01 -7.01
C LEU A 63 19.20 8.63 -6.24
N LEU A 64 19.32 9.89 -5.82
CA LEU A 64 18.38 10.57 -4.94
C LEU A 64 17.08 10.98 -5.66
N ALA A 65 17.17 11.44 -6.92
CA ALA A 65 16.00 11.90 -7.68
C ALA A 65 14.88 10.84 -7.85
N PRO A 66 15.16 9.59 -8.29
CA PRO A 66 14.11 8.57 -8.41
C PRO A 66 13.59 8.11 -7.05
N LEU A 67 14.46 8.10 -6.04
CA LEU A 67 14.05 7.78 -4.67
C LEU A 67 13.03 8.80 -4.15
N GLU A 68 13.30 10.08 -4.34
CA GLU A 68 12.40 11.16 -3.95
C GLU A 68 11.06 11.09 -4.68
N LEU A 69 11.07 10.81 -6.00
CA LEU A 69 9.85 10.60 -6.77
C LEU A 69 8.97 9.48 -6.17
N VAL A 70 9.56 8.32 -5.88
CA VAL A 70 8.82 7.16 -5.34
C VAL A 70 8.27 7.45 -3.95
N ILE A 71 9.08 8.03 -3.06
CA ILE A 71 8.65 8.35 -1.70
C ILE A 71 7.51 9.37 -1.72
N LEU A 72 7.70 10.51 -2.38
CA LEU A 72 6.72 11.60 -2.34
C LEU A 72 5.42 11.26 -3.08
N SER A 73 5.49 10.53 -4.19
CA SER A 73 4.27 10.05 -4.88
C SER A 73 3.47 9.07 -4.02
N ALA A 74 4.14 8.15 -3.30
CA ALA A 74 3.48 7.24 -2.37
C ALA A 74 2.84 7.98 -1.19
N PHE A 75 3.56 8.93 -0.57
CA PHE A 75 3.01 9.76 0.51
C PHE A 75 1.80 10.59 0.05
N ALA A 76 1.85 11.14 -1.17
CA ALA A 76 0.75 11.90 -1.75
C ALA A 76 -0.48 11.03 -2.02
N ALA A 77 -0.28 9.86 -2.63
CA ALA A 77 -1.33 8.89 -2.92
C ALA A 77 -2.05 8.41 -1.64
N VAL A 78 -1.27 7.94 -0.66
CA VAL A 78 -1.79 7.42 0.61
C VAL A 78 -2.43 8.54 1.43
N GLY A 79 -1.76 9.69 1.54
CA GLY A 79 -2.25 10.84 2.29
C GLY A 79 -3.57 11.37 1.75
N ALA A 80 -3.69 11.49 0.42
CA ALA A 80 -4.93 11.92 -0.24
C ALA A 80 -6.06 10.92 -0.04
N ALA A 81 -5.78 9.63 -0.26
CA ALA A 81 -6.77 8.58 -0.09
C ALA A 81 -7.27 8.47 1.37
N ALA A 82 -6.34 8.56 2.33
CA ALA A 82 -6.65 8.48 3.76
C ALA A 82 -7.41 9.70 4.29
N ASN A 83 -7.06 10.91 3.85
CA ASN A 83 -7.73 12.15 4.31
C ASN A 83 -9.22 12.15 3.95
N VAL A 84 -9.56 11.71 2.72
CA VAL A 84 -10.96 11.60 2.30
C VAL A 84 -11.66 10.45 2.99
N ALA A 85 -11.03 9.28 3.04
CA ALA A 85 -11.67 8.10 3.59
C ALA A 85 -11.90 8.20 5.11
N GLN A 86 -11.06 8.95 5.83
CA GLN A 86 -11.30 9.28 7.24
C GLN A 86 -12.62 10.03 7.46
N GLU A 87 -12.99 10.96 6.57
CA GLU A 87 -14.26 11.67 6.71
C GLU A 87 -15.46 10.78 6.34
N LYS A 88 -15.23 9.75 5.53
CA LYS A 88 -16.24 8.73 5.26
C LYS A 88 -16.46 7.86 6.48
N ASP A 89 -15.38 7.35 7.07
CA ASP A 89 -15.45 6.51 8.27
C ASP A 89 -16.14 7.24 9.43
N ARG A 90 -15.84 8.53 9.60
CA ARG A 90 -16.45 9.39 10.63
C ARG A 90 -17.86 9.90 10.27
N ARG A 91 -18.40 9.53 9.10
CA ARG A 91 -19.68 10.03 8.54
C ARG A 91 -19.77 11.55 8.40
N THR A 92 -18.65 12.27 8.48
CA THR A 92 -18.56 13.73 8.36
C THR A 92 -18.57 14.19 6.90
N LEU A 93 -18.19 13.33 5.94
CA LEU A 93 -18.29 13.65 4.50
C LEU A 93 -19.74 13.97 4.10
N LEU A 94 -20.70 13.20 4.63
CA LEU A 94 -22.12 13.44 4.39
C LEU A 94 -22.57 14.79 4.94
N LEU A 95 -22.10 15.17 6.14
CA LEU A 95 -22.36 16.49 6.71
C LEU A 95 -21.82 17.60 5.82
N LEU A 96 -20.58 17.47 5.31
CA LEU A 96 -20.00 18.44 4.37
C LEU A 96 -20.83 18.58 3.09
N LEU A 97 -21.37 17.47 2.57
CA LEU A 97 -22.21 17.47 1.36
C LEU A 97 -23.60 18.09 1.58
N MET A 98 -24.08 18.19 2.82
CA MET A 98 -25.32 18.92 3.16
C MET A 98 -25.12 20.42 3.30
N THR A 99 -23.88 20.89 3.47
CA THR A 99 -23.57 22.33 3.54
C THR A 99 -23.66 23.01 2.17
N ARG A 100 -23.59 24.34 2.15
CA ARG A 100 -23.58 25.16 0.92
C ARG A 100 -22.28 25.08 0.11
N LEU A 101 -21.39 24.13 0.42
CA LEU A 101 -20.13 23.95 -0.30
C LEU A 101 -20.34 23.34 -1.70
N SER A 102 -19.67 23.92 -2.68
CA SER A 102 -19.61 23.39 -4.04
C SER A 102 -18.77 22.10 -4.09
N GLY A 103 -19.04 21.24 -5.08
CA GLY A 103 -18.23 20.04 -5.29
C GLY A 103 -16.75 20.36 -5.50
N PHE A 104 -16.45 21.48 -6.16
CA PHE A 104 -15.08 21.97 -6.34
C PHE A 104 -14.39 22.29 -5.02
N GLU A 105 -15.03 23.04 -4.12
CA GLU A 105 -14.45 23.40 -2.82
C GLU A 105 -14.15 22.18 -1.95
N ILE A 106 -14.97 21.12 -2.05
CA ILE A 106 -14.75 19.87 -1.32
C ILE A 106 -13.56 19.12 -1.91
N VAL A 107 -13.59 18.83 -3.21
CA VAL A 107 -12.58 17.97 -3.86
C VAL A 107 -11.22 18.66 -3.95
N ALA A 108 -11.19 19.92 -4.42
CA ALA A 108 -9.95 20.70 -4.51
C ALA A 108 -9.40 21.03 -3.12
N GLY A 109 -10.27 21.38 -2.16
CA GLY A 109 -9.87 21.67 -0.78
C GLY A 109 -9.25 20.46 -0.08
N LYS A 110 -9.82 19.26 -0.26
CA LYS A 110 -9.24 18.01 0.29
C LYS A 110 -7.95 17.60 -0.40
N THR A 111 -7.87 17.73 -1.72
CA THR A 111 -6.64 17.44 -2.46
C THR A 111 -5.51 18.40 -2.05
N ALA A 112 -5.79 19.70 -1.95
CA ALA A 112 -4.82 20.70 -1.51
C ALA A 112 -4.36 20.47 -0.06
N SER A 113 -5.27 20.09 0.84
CA SER A 113 -4.93 19.71 2.21
C SER A 113 -4.00 18.48 2.24
N ALA A 114 -4.29 17.45 1.44
CA ALA A 114 -3.44 16.28 1.34
C ALA A 114 -2.05 16.56 0.75
N LEU A 115 -1.94 17.57 -0.12
CA LEU A 115 -0.68 18.00 -0.74
C LEU A 115 0.24 18.79 0.21
N LEU A 116 -0.26 19.31 1.33
CA LEU A 116 0.55 20.12 2.27
C LEU A 116 1.78 19.36 2.77
N THR A 117 1.60 18.10 3.19
CA THR A 117 2.70 17.28 3.69
C THR A 117 3.73 16.96 2.60
N PRO A 118 3.40 16.28 1.48
CA PRO A 118 4.39 15.91 0.47
C PRO A 118 5.05 17.12 -0.21
N LEU A 119 4.31 18.21 -0.48
CA LEU A 119 4.94 19.43 -1.02
C LEU A 119 5.88 20.10 0.00
N SER A 120 5.56 20.04 1.30
CA SER A 120 6.49 20.55 2.31
C SER A 120 7.76 19.71 2.40
N LEU A 121 7.67 18.39 2.21
CA LEU A 121 8.84 17.51 2.14
C LEU A 121 9.69 17.82 0.91
N LEU A 122 9.05 18.04 -0.25
CA LEU A 122 9.72 18.47 -1.49
C LEU A 122 10.46 19.81 -1.30
N VAL A 123 9.87 20.79 -0.61
CA VAL A 123 10.55 22.06 -0.35
C VAL A 123 11.71 21.90 0.63
N VAL A 124 11.57 21.02 1.62
CA VAL A 124 12.60 20.76 2.64
C VAL A 124 13.82 20.03 2.06
N SER A 125 13.66 19.17 1.07
CA SER A 125 14.78 18.49 0.38
C SER A 125 15.52 19.39 -0.62
N LEU A 126 14.91 20.47 -1.11
CA LEU A 126 15.49 21.35 -2.13
C LEU A 126 16.88 21.91 -1.73
N PRO A 127 17.11 22.42 -0.51
CA PRO A 127 18.44 22.85 -0.08
C PRO A 127 19.49 21.74 -0.14
N LEU A 128 19.12 20.51 0.21
CA LEU A 128 20.02 19.35 0.14
C LEU A 128 20.43 19.08 -1.32
N PHE A 129 19.48 19.06 -2.25
CA PHE A 129 19.78 18.85 -3.67
C PHE A 129 20.59 19.99 -4.29
N LEU A 130 20.40 21.24 -3.83
CA LEU A 130 21.21 22.38 -4.27
C LEU A 130 22.67 22.32 -3.81
N THR A 131 23.02 21.44 -2.86
CA THR A 131 24.42 21.17 -2.55
C THR A 131 25.13 20.36 -3.64
N LEU A 132 24.41 19.56 -4.44
CA LEU A 132 25.00 18.70 -5.46
C LEU A 132 25.64 19.51 -6.61
N PRO A 133 25.01 20.58 -7.15
CA PRO A 133 25.68 21.46 -8.10
C PRO A 133 26.98 22.10 -7.58
N LEU A 134 27.12 22.30 -6.26
CA LEU A 134 28.37 22.84 -5.67
C LEU A 134 29.53 21.84 -5.76
N LEU A 135 29.23 20.54 -5.79
CA LEU A 135 30.22 19.48 -6.00
C LEU A 135 30.63 19.34 -7.48
N GLY A 136 29.87 19.94 -8.39
CA GLY A 136 30.04 19.85 -9.84
C GLY A 136 29.26 18.68 -10.47
N GLY A 137 29.25 18.62 -11.81
CA GLY A 137 28.62 17.54 -12.58
C GLY A 137 27.09 17.58 -12.68
N VAL A 138 26.43 18.50 -11.95
CA VAL A 138 24.99 18.76 -12.02
C VAL A 138 24.76 20.25 -12.15
N ALA A 139 23.91 20.67 -13.08
CA ALA A 139 23.53 22.07 -13.22
C ALA A 139 22.35 22.41 -12.28
N PRO A 140 22.28 23.62 -11.69
CA PRO A 140 21.12 24.03 -10.89
C PRO A 140 19.78 23.93 -11.65
N SER A 141 19.79 24.18 -12.96
CA SER A 141 18.62 24.03 -13.82
C SER A 141 18.09 22.59 -13.89
N GLN A 142 18.98 21.59 -13.84
CA GLN A 142 18.59 20.17 -13.77
C GLN A 142 17.88 19.85 -12.46
N VAL A 143 18.35 20.42 -11.33
CA VAL A 143 17.68 20.27 -10.03
C VAL A 143 16.25 20.80 -10.11
N PHE A 144 16.06 22.01 -10.64
CA PHE A 144 14.71 22.57 -10.78
C PHE A 144 13.82 21.74 -11.74
N ALA A 145 14.36 21.24 -12.85
CA ALA A 145 13.62 20.39 -13.78
C ALA A 145 13.14 19.09 -13.09
N VAL A 146 14.03 18.42 -12.34
CA VAL A 146 13.70 17.22 -11.56
C VAL A 146 12.63 17.51 -10.52
N PHE A 147 12.76 18.59 -9.76
CA PHE A 147 11.80 18.97 -8.73
C PHE A 147 10.42 19.28 -9.31
N LEU A 148 10.37 19.84 -10.52
CA LEU A 148 9.13 20.16 -11.21
C LEU A 148 8.44 18.88 -11.73
N VAL A 149 9.19 17.93 -12.30
CA VAL A 149 8.69 16.59 -12.67
C VAL A 149 8.14 15.84 -11.45
N ILE A 150 8.84 15.91 -10.32
CA ILE A 150 8.40 15.30 -9.05
C ILE A 150 7.13 15.98 -8.54
N ALA A 151 7.08 17.31 -8.52
CA ALA A 151 5.91 18.07 -8.07
C ALA A 151 4.64 17.70 -8.86
N VAL A 152 4.73 17.61 -10.19
CA VAL A 152 3.60 17.18 -11.03
C VAL A 152 3.20 15.74 -10.75
N SER A 153 4.17 14.84 -10.59
CA SER A 153 3.89 13.42 -10.26
C SER A 153 3.21 13.27 -8.90
N VAL A 154 3.60 14.07 -7.91
CA VAL A 154 2.98 14.18 -6.59
C VAL A 154 1.54 14.67 -6.71
N VAL A 155 1.30 15.69 -7.52
CA VAL A 155 -0.03 16.23 -7.79
C VAL A 155 -0.93 15.20 -8.48
N VAL A 156 -0.43 14.50 -9.51
CA VAL A 156 -1.17 13.40 -10.18
C VAL A 156 -1.53 12.31 -9.16
N SER A 157 -0.57 11.91 -8.32
CA SER A 157 -0.76 10.88 -7.29
C SER A 157 -1.82 11.27 -6.26
N ALA A 158 -1.79 12.52 -5.79
CA ALA A 158 -2.80 13.05 -4.87
C ALA A 158 -4.19 13.14 -5.52
N SER A 159 -4.28 13.59 -6.77
CA SER A 159 -5.54 13.71 -7.52
C SER A 159 -6.21 12.34 -7.70
N VAL A 160 -5.45 11.33 -8.13
CA VAL A 160 -5.95 9.95 -8.24
C VAL A 160 -6.40 9.44 -6.87
N GLY A 161 -5.60 9.65 -5.82
CA GLY A 161 -5.93 9.22 -4.46
C GLY A 161 -7.23 9.83 -3.91
N THR A 162 -7.41 11.15 -4.06
CA THR A 162 -8.64 11.83 -3.64
C THR A 162 -9.86 11.27 -4.37
N VAL A 163 -9.79 11.14 -5.70
CA VAL A 163 -10.94 10.72 -6.52
C VAL A 163 -11.31 9.27 -6.27
N VAL A 164 -10.33 8.38 -6.17
CA VAL A 164 -10.55 6.97 -5.80
C VAL A 164 -11.18 6.86 -4.42
N ALA A 165 -10.74 7.67 -3.45
CA ALA A 165 -11.34 7.69 -2.11
C ALA A 165 -12.76 8.22 -2.09
N LEU A 166 -13.10 9.20 -2.94
CA LEU A 166 -14.48 9.67 -3.10
C LEU A 166 -15.39 8.63 -3.75
N TRP A 167 -14.83 7.74 -4.57
CA TRP A 167 -15.56 6.65 -5.20
C TRP A 167 -15.72 5.42 -4.31
N ARG A 168 -14.74 5.13 -3.43
CA ARG A 168 -14.77 3.95 -2.55
C ARG A 168 -15.33 4.25 -1.17
N GLU A 169 -16.07 3.29 -0.62
CA GLU A 169 -16.65 3.39 0.73
C GLU A 169 -15.60 3.08 1.80
N LYS A 170 -14.78 2.03 1.61
CA LYS A 170 -13.79 1.58 2.59
C LYS A 170 -12.41 2.22 2.34
N THR A 171 -11.79 2.75 3.40
CA THR A 171 -10.40 3.29 3.42
C THR A 171 -9.39 2.40 2.72
N PHE A 172 -9.36 1.13 3.07
CA PHE A 172 -8.42 0.18 2.48
C PHE A 172 -8.62 0.00 0.98
N GLN A 173 -9.86 -0.18 0.53
CA GLN A 173 -10.16 -0.32 -0.88
C GLN A 173 -9.74 0.93 -1.65
N SER A 174 -9.89 2.10 -1.05
CA SER A 174 -9.41 3.36 -1.61
C SER A 174 -7.87 3.37 -1.75
N ILE A 175 -7.14 3.10 -0.68
CA ILE A 175 -5.67 3.15 -0.67
C ILE A 175 -5.08 2.11 -1.63
N ALA A 176 -5.52 0.86 -1.55
CA ALA A 176 -5.03 -0.23 -2.39
C ALA A 176 -5.29 0.05 -3.88
N LEU A 177 -6.49 0.52 -4.20
CA LEU A 177 -6.86 0.82 -5.59
C LEU A 177 -6.14 2.05 -6.14
N THR A 178 -5.83 3.03 -5.30
CA THR A 178 -5.00 4.18 -5.67
C THR A 178 -3.61 3.73 -6.10
N PHE A 179 -2.92 2.92 -5.29
CA PHE A 179 -1.59 2.38 -5.64
C PHE A 179 -1.62 1.62 -6.95
N LEU A 180 -2.59 0.73 -7.08
CA LEU A 180 -2.72 -0.16 -8.23
C LEU A 180 -3.07 0.61 -9.52
N ILE A 181 -3.89 1.67 -9.45
CA ILE A 181 -4.10 2.58 -10.59
C ILE A 181 -2.81 3.34 -10.94
N LEU A 182 -2.09 3.87 -9.96
CA LEU A 182 -0.84 4.61 -10.22
C LEU A 182 0.22 3.72 -10.86
N LEU A 183 0.38 2.49 -10.36
CA LEU A 183 1.27 1.51 -10.95
C LEU A 183 0.85 1.13 -12.37
N LEU A 184 -0.45 0.97 -12.62
CA LEU A 184 -0.96 0.73 -13.96
C LEU A 184 -0.71 1.92 -14.89
N LEU A 185 -0.83 3.16 -14.39
CA LEU A 185 -0.52 4.36 -15.17
C LEU A 185 0.97 4.41 -15.55
N VAL A 186 1.86 4.10 -14.61
CA VAL A 186 3.31 4.03 -14.87
C VAL A 186 3.63 2.91 -15.86
N ALA A 187 3.08 1.71 -15.65
CA ALA A 187 3.33 0.56 -16.51
C ALA A 187 2.78 0.78 -17.93
N ALA A 188 1.53 1.25 -18.05
CA ALA A 188 0.94 1.59 -19.34
C ALA A 188 1.73 2.69 -20.03
N GLY A 189 2.18 3.70 -19.29
CA GLY A 189 3.00 4.77 -19.82
C GLY A 189 4.35 4.26 -20.35
N GLU A 190 5.02 3.36 -19.63
CA GLU A 190 6.29 2.76 -20.07
C GLU A 190 6.12 1.85 -21.28
N ILE A 191 5.06 1.04 -21.32
CA ILE A 191 4.73 0.17 -22.46
C ILE A 191 4.47 1.02 -23.70
N LEU A 192 3.66 2.06 -23.56
CA LEU A 192 3.32 2.96 -24.65
C LEU A 192 4.59 3.69 -25.14
N ALA A 193 5.41 4.18 -24.21
CA ALA A 193 6.69 4.81 -24.51
C ALA A 193 7.73 3.86 -25.14
N SER A 194 7.65 2.56 -24.88
CA SER A 194 8.52 1.55 -25.49
C SER A 194 8.12 1.18 -26.93
N SER A 195 6.96 1.62 -27.39
CA SER A 195 6.50 1.39 -28.75
C SER A 195 7.36 2.16 -29.76
N PRO A 196 7.85 1.53 -30.85
CA PRO A 196 8.65 2.19 -31.88
C PRO A 196 7.87 3.24 -32.68
N ILE A 197 6.54 3.29 -32.53
CA ILE A 197 5.64 4.20 -33.23
C ILE A 197 5.68 5.60 -32.59
N ILE A 198 5.99 5.69 -31.29
CA ILE A 198 5.90 6.93 -30.54
C ILE A 198 7.24 7.64 -30.57
N ASP A 199 7.22 8.91 -30.99
CA ASP A 199 8.41 9.75 -31.01
C ASP A 199 9.01 9.92 -29.60
N ALA A 200 10.33 10.10 -29.52
CA ALA A 200 11.09 10.12 -28.27
C ALA A 200 10.60 11.21 -27.30
N ALA A 201 10.16 12.36 -27.82
CA ALA A 201 9.58 13.45 -27.03
C ALA A 201 8.24 13.06 -26.39
N TRP A 202 7.39 12.32 -27.11
CA TRP A 202 6.13 11.82 -26.57
C TRP A 202 6.33 10.63 -25.63
N ALA A 203 7.31 9.77 -25.92
CA ALA A 203 7.69 8.66 -25.06
C ALA A 203 8.14 9.15 -23.67
N THR A 204 8.92 10.23 -23.63
CA THR A 204 9.32 10.89 -22.37
C THR A 204 8.17 11.65 -21.71
N ALA A 205 7.25 12.23 -22.48
CA ALA A 205 6.07 12.92 -21.95
C ALA A 205 5.06 12.01 -21.23
N ILE A 206 4.99 10.74 -21.61
CA ILE A 206 3.98 9.80 -21.09
C ILE A 206 4.49 9.02 -19.85
N SER A 207 5.80 8.79 -19.75
CA SER A 207 6.38 7.91 -18.73
C SER A 207 7.12 8.70 -17.64
N PRO A 208 6.63 8.69 -16.38
CA PRO A 208 7.31 9.40 -15.28
C PRO A 208 8.77 9.01 -15.07
N PRO A 209 9.17 7.71 -15.14
CA PRO A 209 10.57 7.33 -14.99
C PRO A 209 11.48 7.92 -16.08
N ARG A 210 11.04 7.93 -17.35
CA ARG A 210 11.85 8.51 -18.44
C ARG A 210 11.89 10.02 -18.40
N ALA A 211 10.78 10.68 -18.04
CA ALA A 211 10.76 12.12 -17.81
C ALA A 211 11.76 12.53 -16.73
N LEU A 212 11.84 11.76 -15.64
CA LEU A 212 12.80 11.99 -14.57
C LEU A 212 14.24 11.80 -15.05
N ILE A 213 14.53 10.69 -15.75
CA ILE A 213 15.87 10.43 -16.28
C ILE A 213 16.27 11.52 -17.30
N ALA A 214 15.35 11.94 -18.17
CA ALA A 214 15.58 13.04 -19.10
C ALA A 214 15.91 14.34 -18.33
N ALA A 215 15.15 14.68 -17.29
CA ALA A 215 15.42 15.84 -16.45
C ALA A 215 16.79 15.77 -15.73
N THR A 216 17.30 14.57 -15.41
CA THR A 216 18.65 14.43 -14.84
C THR A 216 19.79 14.63 -15.85
N ASN A 217 19.51 14.50 -17.16
CA ASN A 217 20.52 14.56 -18.21
C ASN A 217 20.48 15.87 -19.01
N THR A 218 19.31 16.50 -19.13
CA THR A 218 19.12 17.69 -19.96
C THR A 218 19.38 18.97 -19.17
N THR A 219 20.35 19.77 -19.59
CA THR A 219 20.51 21.14 -19.08
C THR A 219 19.52 22.05 -19.81
N SER A 220 18.32 22.21 -19.26
CA SER A 220 17.26 23.04 -19.85
C SER A 220 17.04 24.33 -19.06
N ASN A 221 17.04 25.47 -19.74
CA ASN A 221 16.38 26.70 -19.24
C ASN A 221 14.86 26.59 -19.45
N VAL A 222 14.06 27.46 -18.81
CA VAL A 222 12.58 27.41 -18.86
C VAL A 222 12.04 27.34 -20.29
N MET A 223 12.58 28.15 -21.22
CA MET A 223 12.13 28.16 -22.62
C MET A 223 12.46 26.86 -23.37
N THR A 224 13.63 26.29 -23.12
CA THR A 224 14.04 25.00 -23.70
C THR A 224 13.31 23.83 -23.06
N MET A 225 12.95 23.95 -21.78
CA MET A 225 12.19 22.94 -21.04
C MET A 225 10.78 22.79 -21.63
N LEU A 226 10.12 23.91 -21.98
CA LEU A 226 8.80 23.88 -22.63
C LEU A 226 8.79 23.16 -24.00
N ARG A 227 9.96 22.95 -24.61
CA ARG A 227 10.12 22.25 -25.88
C ARG A 227 10.72 20.85 -25.73
N SER A 228 11.21 20.50 -24.54
CA SER A 228 11.79 19.20 -24.25
C SER A 228 10.75 18.20 -23.76
N GLY A 229 11.09 16.92 -23.80
CA GLY A 229 10.19 15.84 -23.41
C GLY A 229 9.73 15.92 -21.95
N GLU A 230 10.62 16.33 -21.04
CA GLU A 230 10.29 16.54 -19.63
C GLU A 230 9.31 17.71 -19.41
N GLY A 231 9.33 18.76 -20.23
CA GLY A 231 8.32 19.81 -20.17
C GLY A 231 6.95 19.36 -20.68
N TRP A 232 6.92 18.51 -21.71
CA TRP A 232 5.67 17.88 -22.15
C TRP A 232 5.07 16.96 -21.09
N PHE A 233 5.89 16.22 -20.34
CA PHE A 233 5.44 15.45 -19.18
C PHE A 233 4.74 16.33 -18.15
N VAL A 234 5.30 17.50 -17.85
CA VAL A 234 4.77 18.45 -16.88
C VAL A 234 3.39 18.97 -17.31
N ILE A 235 3.27 19.35 -18.59
CA ILE A 235 2.01 19.84 -19.15
C ILE A 235 0.96 18.72 -19.13
N LEU A 236 1.31 17.54 -19.65
CA LEU A 236 0.40 16.40 -19.75
C LEU A 236 -0.03 15.90 -18.36
N GLY A 237 0.90 15.76 -17.42
CA GLY A 237 0.61 15.38 -16.04
C GLY A 237 -0.31 16.40 -15.34
N SER A 238 -0.10 17.70 -15.60
CA SER A 238 -1.00 18.74 -15.08
C SER A 238 -2.41 18.64 -15.67
N ILE A 239 -2.52 18.40 -16.98
CA ILE A 239 -3.81 18.17 -17.67
C ILE A 239 -4.51 16.93 -17.11
N VAL A 240 -3.79 15.82 -16.97
CA VAL A 240 -4.32 14.56 -16.40
C VAL A 240 -4.83 14.79 -14.97
N SER A 241 -4.07 15.50 -14.14
CA SER A 241 -4.51 15.84 -12.79
C SER A 241 -5.81 16.66 -12.78
N ILE A 242 -5.90 17.69 -13.62
CA ILE A 242 -7.11 18.52 -13.75
C ILE A 242 -8.30 17.67 -14.23
N ALA A 243 -8.09 16.81 -15.23
CA ALA A 243 -9.13 15.93 -15.76
C ALA A 243 -9.65 14.96 -14.69
N VAL A 244 -8.75 14.33 -13.93
CA VAL A 244 -9.11 13.44 -12.82
C VAL A 244 -9.91 14.20 -11.76
N LEU A 245 -9.45 15.38 -11.34
CA LEU A 245 -10.18 16.20 -10.37
C LEU A 245 -11.55 16.65 -10.89
N ALA A 246 -11.68 17.00 -12.17
CA ALA A 246 -12.95 17.37 -12.79
C ALA A 246 -13.96 16.20 -12.75
N ILE A 247 -13.49 14.97 -12.99
CA ILE A 247 -14.31 13.75 -12.80
C ILE A 247 -14.75 13.64 -11.34
N GLY A 248 -13.83 13.84 -10.39
CA GLY A 248 -14.15 13.87 -8.96
C GLY A 248 -15.23 14.89 -8.60
N VAL A 249 -15.09 16.13 -9.08
CA VAL A 249 -16.04 17.23 -8.82
C VAL A 249 -17.42 16.95 -9.39
N SER A 250 -17.49 16.43 -10.62
CA SER A 250 -18.78 16.12 -11.27
C SER A 250 -19.51 14.94 -10.62
N ARG A 251 -18.76 13.95 -10.12
CA ARG A 251 -19.33 12.71 -9.58
C ARG A 251 -19.46 12.68 -8.07
N VAL A 252 -18.87 13.61 -7.31
CA VAL A 252 -18.83 13.55 -5.84
C VAL A 252 -20.20 13.37 -5.17
N ARG A 253 -21.23 14.09 -5.66
CA ARG A 253 -22.60 14.00 -5.14
C ARG A 253 -23.38 12.77 -5.63
N ILE A 254 -22.96 12.20 -6.76
CA ILE A 254 -23.55 10.97 -7.31
C ILE A 254 -23.01 9.75 -6.57
N TRP A 255 -21.70 9.72 -6.30
CA TRP A 255 -21.05 8.62 -5.59
C TRP A 255 -21.35 8.59 -4.09
N ASN A 256 -21.71 9.72 -3.50
CA ASN A 256 -21.95 9.84 -2.05
C ASN A 256 -23.36 10.41 -1.80
N PRO A 257 -24.43 9.63 -2.07
CA PRO A 257 -25.79 10.08 -1.84
C PRO A 257 -26.05 10.24 -0.33
N SER A 258 -26.58 11.39 0.08
CA SER A 258 -26.95 11.68 1.48
C SER A 258 -28.16 10.87 2.00
N ARG A 259 -28.74 10.00 1.19
CA ARG A 259 -29.98 9.25 1.49
C ARG A 259 -29.77 7.85 2.07
N GLU A 260 -28.54 7.39 2.28
CA GLU A 260 -28.27 6.10 2.96
C GLU A 260 -28.58 6.13 4.48
N VAL A 261 -29.01 7.28 5.02
CA VAL A 261 -29.67 7.38 6.35
C VAL A 261 -31.20 7.33 6.23
N ARG A 262 -31.74 6.83 5.12
CA ARG A 262 -32.86 5.90 5.31
C ARG A 262 -32.16 4.70 5.91
N LEU A 263 -32.40 4.41 7.19
CA LEU A 263 -32.38 3.03 7.66
C LEU A 263 -32.92 2.25 6.48
N LYS A 264 -32.08 1.45 5.81
CA LYS A 264 -32.62 0.26 5.20
C LYS A 264 -33.26 -0.36 6.44
N ALA A 265 -34.59 -0.19 6.59
CA ALA A 265 -35.38 -1.22 7.23
C ALA A 265 -34.74 -2.49 6.69
N PRO A 266 -34.12 -3.30 7.57
CA PRO A 266 -33.28 -4.43 7.16
C PRO A 266 -33.98 -4.99 5.95
N GLU A 267 -33.32 -4.89 4.79
CA GLU A 267 -33.97 -5.15 3.49
C GLU A 267 -34.83 -6.37 3.75
N PRO A 268 -36.18 -6.28 3.78
CA PRO A 268 -36.94 -7.36 4.36
C PRO A 268 -36.52 -8.55 3.54
N GLU A 269 -35.78 -9.46 4.16
CA GLU A 269 -35.47 -10.72 3.55
C GLU A 269 -36.86 -11.32 3.44
N THR A 270 -37.44 -11.18 2.26
CA THR A 270 -38.77 -11.64 1.89
C THR A 270 -39.95 -10.99 2.63
N SER A 271 -41.11 -11.11 1.98
CA SER A 271 -42.39 -10.46 2.24
C SER A 271 -43.05 -10.73 3.61
N GLU A 272 -42.34 -11.25 4.61
CA GLU A 272 -42.90 -11.75 5.87
C GLU A 272 -43.09 -10.67 6.96
N GLU A 273 -42.30 -9.60 6.95
CA GLU A 273 -42.31 -8.63 8.05
C GLU A 273 -43.55 -7.71 8.04
N TYR A 274 -44.15 -7.49 6.86
CA TYR A 274 -45.42 -6.75 6.70
C TYR A 274 -46.65 -7.57 7.15
N MET A 275 -46.54 -8.90 7.19
CA MET A 275 -47.63 -9.78 7.64
C MET A 275 -47.71 -9.90 9.15
N ARG A 276 -46.64 -9.56 9.88
CA ARG A 276 -46.57 -9.69 11.33
C ARG A 276 -47.38 -8.60 12.04
N ASP A 277 -47.38 -7.37 11.54
CA ASP A 277 -48.12 -6.22 12.12
C ASP A 277 -49.65 -6.35 11.99
N LEU A 278 -50.16 -7.18 11.08
CA LEU A 278 -51.60 -7.45 10.97
C LEU A 278 -52.09 -8.51 11.98
N SER A 279 -51.17 -9.25 12.62
CA SER A 279 -51.50 -10.42 13.46
C SER A 279 -51.53 -10.15 14.97
N VAL A 280 -51.23 -8.92 15.41
CA VAL A 280 -51.16 -8.56 16.85
C VAL A 280 -52.43 -7.85 17.35
N ALA A 281 -53.56 -8.00 16.66
CA ALA A 281 -54.87 -7.67 17.22
C ALA A 281 -55.53 -8.93 17.81
N ASP A 282 -55.08 -9.35 18.98
CA ASP A 282 -55.88 -10.16 19.90
C ASP A 282 -56.78 -9.18 20.70
N PRO A 283 -58.04 -9.52 21.09
CA PRO A 283 -58.26 -10.64 21.99
C PRO A 283 -59.60 -11.40 21.84
N ALA A 284 -59.55 -12.68 22.19
CA ALA A 284 -60.56 -13.43 22.97
C ALA A 284 -62.06 -13.05 22.86
N SER A 285 -62.87 -13.96 22.33
CA SER A 285 -64.11 -14.45 22.99
C SER A 285 -64.70 -15.61 22.19
N GLY A 286 -65.05 -16.67 22.91
CA GLY A 286 -65.42 -17.96 22.33
C GLY A 286 -66.85 -18.06 21.82
N ALA A 287 -67.13 -19.14 21.10
CA ALA A 287 -68.39 -19.87 21.16
C ALA A 287 -68.26 -21.23 20.45
N SER A 288 -68.93 -22.18 21.06
CA SER A 288 -69.30 -23.54 20.68
C SER A 288 -69.68 -23.83 19.23
N ALA A 289 -69.50 -25.10 18.88
CA ALA A 289 -70.10 -25.83 17.76
C ALA A 289 -71.60 -25.60 17.56
N ILE A 290 -72.07 -25.72 16.30
CA ILE A 290 -73.26 -26.48 15.83
C ILE A 290 -73.45 -26.24 14.30
N ASP A 291 -73.64 -27.36 13.58
CA ASP A 291 -74.37 -27.64 12.33
C ASP A 291 -74.80 -26.52 11.36
N ALA A 292 -74.53 -26.74 10.06
CA ALA A 292 -75.55 -26.91 8.99
C ALA A 292 -74.97 -26.70 7.58
N GLU A 293 -75.49 -27.49 6.64
CA GLU A 293 -75.15 -27.62 5.22
C GLU A 293 -75.26 -26.32 4.39
N SER A 294 -74.37 -26.15 3.41
CA SER A 294 -74.76 -25.74 2.04
C SER A 294 -73.61 -25.94 1.03
N PRO A 295 -73.86 -26.55 -0.15
CA PRO A 295 -72.84 -26.82 -1.16
C PRO A 295 -72.80 -25.75 -2.26
N ALA A 296 -71.59 -25.34 -2.70
CA ALA A 296 -71.26 -25.02 -4.10
C ALA A 296 -69.84 -24.45 -4.26
N THR A 297 -68.93 -25.29 -4.77
CA THR A 297 -67.70 -24.92 -5.51
C THR A 297 -68.04 -24.32 -6.89
N PRO A 298 -67.23 -23.41 -7.46
CA PRO A 298 -65.99 -23.80 -8.15
C PRO A 298 -64.78 -22.92 -7.78
N GLN A 299 -63.71 -23.52 -7.24
CA GLN A 299 -62.46 -23.78 -7.98
C GLN A 299 -61.78 -22.52 -8.55
N SER A 300 -60.96 -21.89 -7.71
CA SER A 300 -59.74 -21.20 -8.17
C SER A 300 -58.53 -21.96 -7.65
N SER A 301 -57.79 -22.53 -8.60
CA SER A 301 -56.44 -23.06 -8.47
C SER A 301 -55.51 -22.09 -7.76
N GLU A 302 -54.80 -22.57 -6.74
CA GLU A 302 -53.33 -22.55 -6.61
C GLU A 302 -52.97 -22.84 -5.15
N GLY A 303 -52.34 -24.00 -4.91
CA GLY A 303 -51.90 -24.40 -3.58
C GLY A 303 -50.79 -23.47 -3.05
N PRO A 304 -50.72 -23.23 -1.73
CA PRO A 304 -49.69 -22.36 -1.17
C PRO A 304 -48.31 -23.02 -1.31
N MET A 305 -47.37 -22.28 -1.92
CA MET A 305 -45.97 -22.65 -2.04
C MET A 305 -45.35 -22.92 -0.66
N SER A 306 -44.89 -24.17 -0.46
CA SER A 306 -44.15 -24.62 0.71
C SER A 306 -42.83 -23.84 0.86
N TRP A 307 -42.69 -23.12 1.98
CA TRP A 307 -41.43 -22.53 2.40
C TRP A 307 -40.44 -23.65 2.76
N LYS A 308 -39.33 -23.77 2.02
CA LYS A 308 -38.27 -24.71 2.37
C LYS A 308 -37.37 -24.10 3.44
N VAL A 309 -37.49 -24.58 4.66
CA VAL A 309 -36.48 -24.42 5.73
C VAL A 309 -35.11 -24.76 5.14
N ARG A 310 -34.22 -23.78 5.02
CA ARG A 310 -32.83 -24.06 4.59
C ARG A 310 -32.17 -24.91 5.67
N GLN A 311 -31.66 -26.07 5.28
CA GLN A 311 -30.92 -26.92 6.22
C GLN A 311 -29.71 -26.14 6.79
N PRO A 312 -29.44 -26.27 8.11
CA PRO A 312 -28.30 -25.64 8.74
C PRO A 312 -27.01 -26.06 8.04
N ARG A 313 -26.18 -25.10 7.66
CA ARG A 313 -24.92 -25.39 6.98
C ARG A 313 -23.95 -26.01 7.99
N HIS A 314 -23.28 -27.09 7.59
CA HIS A 314 -22.21 -27.67 8.39
C HIS A 314 -21.02 -26.69 8.49
N VAL A 315 -20.74 -26.23 9.70
CA VAL A 315 -19.59 -25.37 10.04
C VAL A 315 -18.37 -26.28 10.30
N TRP A 316 -17.18 -25.88 9.87
CA TRP A 316 -15.95 -26.64 10.13
C TRP A 316 -15.48 -26.50 11.58
N ASP A 317 -14.53 -27.33 12.00
CA ASP A 317 -13.92 -27.28 13.34
C ASP A 317 -13.40 -25.88 13.70
N ASN A 318 -12.89 -25.13 12.70
CA ASN A 318 -12.60 -23.71 12.84
C ASN A 318 -13.74 -22.87 12.22
N PRO A 319 -14.64 -22.28 13.03
CA PRO A 319 -15.80 -21.54 12.54
C PRO A 319 -15.41 -20.24 11.82
N ILE A 320 -14.30 -19.62 12.24
CA ILE A 320 -13.81 -18.37 11.65
C ILE A 320 -13.26 -18.65 10.26
N LEU A 321 -12.44 -19.69 10.10
CA LEU A 321 -11.94 -20.09 8.79
C LEU A 321 -13.09 -20.46 7.85
N TRP A 322 -14.07 -21.22 8.33
CA TRP A 322 -15.26 -21.55 7.56
C TRP A 322 -15.98 -20.29 7.10
N ARG A 323 -16.17 -19.30 7.99
CA ARG A 323 -16.80 -18.03 7.65
C ARG A 323 -16.00 -17.29 6.57
N GLU A 324 -14.70 -17.11 6.75
CA GLU A 324 -13.84 -16.38 5.81
C GLU A 324 -13.81 -17.01 4.40
N VAL A 325 -13.88 -18.35 4.32
CA VAL A 325 -13.79 -19.09 3.06
C VAL A 325 -15.15 -19.29 2.39
N ARG A 326 -16.19 -19.58 3.16
CA ARG A 326 -17.52 -19.96 2.66
C ARG A 326 -18.50 -18.81 2.59
N THR A 327 -18.33 -17.79 3.41
CA THR A 327 -19.15 -16.58 3.36
C THR A 327 -18.35 -15.50 2.67
N TRP A 328 -19.00 -14.64 1.89
CA TRP A 328 -18.33 -13.53 1.19
C TRP A 328 -17.92 -12.43 2.20
N ALA A 329 -17.09 -12.77 3.19
CA ALA A 329 -16.69 -11.91 4.30
C ALA A 329 -16.07 -10.58 3.81
N TYR A 330 -15.31 -10.64 2.71
CA TYR A 330 -14.69 -9.47 2.07
C TYR A 330 -15.62 -8.71 1.10
N GLY A 331 -16.83 -9.24 0.85
CA GLY A 331 -17.83 -8.69 -0.07
C GLY A 331 -17.48 -8.85 -1.56
N ARG A 332 -18.44 -8.56 -2.44
CA ARG A 332 -18.24 -8.66 -3.90
C ARG A 332 -17.20 -7.68 -4.46
N LYS A 333 -16.93 -6.58 -3.74
CA LYS A 333 -16.02 -5.52 -4.17
C LYS A 333 -14.55 -5.97 -4.23
N ILE A 334 -14.15 -7.04 -3.55
CA ILE A 334 -12.79 -7.63 -3.65
C ILE A 334 -12.48 -8.14 -5.07
N ILE A 335 -13.50 -8.52 -5.85
CA ILE A 335 -13.33 -8.98 -7.24
C ILE A 335 -12.60 -7.92 -8.07
N MET A 336 -12.88 -6.63 -7.83
CA MET A 336 -12.24 -5.58 -8.60
C MET A 336 -10.74 -5.45 -8.31
N ILE A 337 -10.32 -5.62 -7.05
CA ILE A 337 -8.88 -5.60 -6.72
C ILE A 337 -8.19 -6.79 -7.41
N ARG A 338 -8.82 -7.98 -7.35
CA ARG A 338 -8.32 -9.19 -8.02
C ARG A 338 -8.26 -9.01 -9.55
N SER A 339 -9.28 -8.44 -10.17
CA SER A 339 -9.32 -8.25 -11.63
C SER A 339 -8.23 -7.32 -12.13
N VAL A 340 -7.96 -6.21 -11.43
CA VAL A 340 -6.90 -5.30 -11.84
C VAL A 340 -5.52 -5.90 -11.53
N PHE A 341 -5.36 -6.63 -10.43
CA PHE A 341 -4.11 -7.35 -10.18
C PHE A 341 -3.83 -8.39 -11.29
N VAL A 342 -4.84 -9.14 -11.73
CA VAL A 342 -4.73 -10.06 -12.88
C VAL A 342 -4.34 -9.33 -14.15
N LEU A 343 -4.85 -8.11 -14.39
CA LEU A 343 -4.45 -7.30 -15.54
C LEU A 343 -2.96 -6.88 -15.45
N ILE A 344 -2.50 -6.42 -14.29
CA ILE A 344 -1.08 -6.11 -14.05
C ILE A 344 -0.20 -7.35 -14.24
N PHE A 345 -0.65 -8.49 -13.71
CA PHE A 345 0.01 -9.77 -13.91
C PHE A 345 0.11 -10.13 -15.40
N ALA A 346 -0.97 -10.01 -16.17
CA ALA A 346 -0.97 -10.33 -17.60
C ALA A 346 0.02 -9.44 -18.38
N ILE A 347 0.10 -8.16 -18.04
CA ILE A 347 1.06 -7.21 -18.62
C ILE A 347 2.51 -7.64 -18.30
N ILE A 348 2.80 -7.92 -17.03
CA ILE A 348 4.15 -8.33 -16.59
C ILE A 348 4.53 -9.69 -17.16
N ALA A 349 3.60 -10.64 -17.17
CA ALA A 349 3.79 -11.96 -17.76
C ALA A 349 4.07 -11.86 -19.26
N ALA A 350 3.36 -11.00 -20.00
CA ALA A 350 3.64 -10.75 -21.42
C ALA A 350 5.03 -10.14 -21.63
N ALA A 351 5.42 -9.17 -20.80
CA ALA A 351 6.75 -8.56 -20.86
C ALA A 351 7.87 -9.58 -20.59
N ILE A 352 7.69 -10.44 -19.58
CA ILE A 352 8.65 -11.51 -19.24
C ILE A 352 8.67 -12.59 -20.32
N TRP A 353 7.51 -12.99 -20.83
CA TRP A 353 7.42 -13.93 -21.94
C TRP A 353 8.18 -13.41 -23.18
N TYR A 354 8.02 -12.13 -23.52
CA TYR A 354 8.77 -11.50 -24.60
C TYR A 354 10.29 -11.48 -24.33
N GLN A 355 10.72 -11.22 -23.09
CA GLN A 355 12.14 -11.27 -22.71
C GLN A 355 12.73 -12.69 -22.81
N VAL A 356 11.94 -13.72 -22.51
CA VAL A 356 12.34 -15.13 -22.68
C VAL A 356 12.47 -15.49 -24.15
N GLN A 357 11.46 -15.14 -24.97
CA GLN A 357 11.47 -15.43 -26.40
C GLN A 357 12.58 -14.69 -27.16
N SER A 358 12.87 -13.45 -26.77
CA SER A 358 13.97 -12.66 -27.35
C SER A 358 15.36 -13.10 -26.88
N GLY A 359 15.46 -14.04 -25.93
CA GLY A 359 16.72 -14.50 -25.36
C GLY A 359 17.36 -13.53 -24.35
N VAL A 360 16.85 -12.29 -24.23
CA VAL A 360 17.33 -11.26 -23.29
C VAL A 360 17.25 -11.72 -21.83
N ALA A 361 16.29 -12.58 -21.51
CA ALA A 361 16.17 -13.17 -20.17
C ALA A 361 17.30 -14.15 -19.83
N MET A 362 17.89 -14.80 -20.85
CA MET A 362 18.91 -15.84 -20.71
C MET A 362 20.34 -15.27 -20.73
N GLU A 363 20.48 -13.97 -21.01
CA GLU A 363 21.78 -13.32 -21.07
C GLU A 363 22.44 -13.27 -19.68
N PRO A 364 23.73 -13.66 -19.56
CA PRO A 364 24.48 -13.51 -18.32
C PRO A 364 24.53 -12.05 -17.86
N SER A 365 24.39 -11.86 -16.55
CA SER A 365 24.47 -10.52 -15.93
C SER A 365 25.83 -9.88 -16.25
N GLY A 366 25.84 -8.61 -16.69
CA GLY A 366 27.06 -7.82 -16.87
C GLY A 366 27.52 -7.53 -18.31
N ARG A 367 26.87 -8.07 -19.36
CA ARG A 367 27.30 -7.81 -20.76
C ARG A 367 26.79 -6.47 -21.35
N ILE A 368 25.78 -5.84 -20.75
CA ILE A 368 25.10 -4.62 -21.25
C ILE A 368 24.82 -3.61 -20.13
N GLY A 369 25.79 -3.32 -19.26
CA GLY A 369 25.63 -2.29 -18.20
C GLY A 369 24.46 -2.53 -17.22
N ARG A 370 23.79 -3.68 -17.27
CA ARG A 370 22.71 -4.09 -16.38
C ARG A 370 23.31 -4.88 -15.22
N ALA A 371 23.02 -4.43 -14.01
CA ALA A 371 23.47 -5.07 -12.78
C ALA A 371 22.73 -6.39 -12.46
N PHE A 372 21.55 -6.59 -13.06
CA PHE A 372 20.65 -7.71 -12.81
C PHE A 372 20.17 -8.35 -14.12
N PRO A 373 19.76 -9.63 -14.09
CA PRO A 373 18.99 -10.23 -15.18
C PRO A 373 17.75 -9.38 -15.48
N ALA A 374 17.40 -9.24 -16.77
CA ALA A 374 16.34 -8.35 -17.23
C ALA A 374 14.97 -8.63 -16.57
N VAL A 375 14.74 -9.91 -16.21
CA VAL A 375 13.48 -10.39 -15.60
C VAL A 375 13.35 -9.99 -14.12
N THR A 376 14.44 -9.64 -13.45
CA THR A 376 14.46 -9.38 -11.99
C THR A 376 13.55 -8.21 -11.61
N ILE A 377 13.64 -7.09 -12.34
CA ILE A 377 12.85 -5.89 -12.06
C ILE A 377 11.35 -6.12 -12.22
N PRO A 378 10.84 -6.63 -13.36
CA PRO A 378 9.39 -6.86 -13.52
C PRO A 378 8.86 -7.91 -12.53
N MET A 379 9.64 -8.96 -12.22
CA MET A 379 9.26 -9.95 -11.22
C MET A 379 9.22 -9.35 -9.80
N ALA A 380 10.24 -8.58 -9.42
CA ALA A 380 10.29 -7.91 -8.12
C ALA A 380 9.14 -6.91 -7.97
N ALA A 381 8.81 -6.14 -9.01
CA ALA A 381 7.68 -5.22 -9.01
C ALA A 381 6.35 -5.96 -8.74
N LEU A 382 6.09 -7.06 -9.45
CA LEU A 382 4.89 -7.88 -9.22
C LEU A 382 4.86 -8.44 -7.78
N GLY A 383 5.99 -8.93 -7.29
CA GLY A 383 6.13 -9.47 -5.93
C GLY A 383 5.85 -8.41 -4.86
N VAL A 384 6.43 -7.22 -4.97
CA VAL A 384 6.20 -6.11 -4.03
C VAL A 384 4.73 -5.69 -4.03
N ILE A 385 4.10 -5.55 -5.20
CA ILE A 385 2.68 -5.21 -5.31
C ILE A 385 1.81 -6.26 -4.64
N SER A 386 2.12 -7.53 -4.89
CA SER A 386 1.40 -8.65 -4.28
C SER A 386 1.53 -8.65 -2.75
N LEU A 387 2.75 -8.53 -2.21
CA LEU A 387 2.99 -8.46 -0.77
C LEU A 387 2.20 -7.31 -0.13
N VAL A 388 2.27 -6.12 -0.72
CA VAL A 388 1.53 -4.94 -0.24
C VAL A 388 0.02 -5.17 -0.18
N LEU A 389 -0.56 -5.80 -1.21
CA LEU A 389 -2.00 -6.06 -1.26
C LEU A 389 -2.42 -7.17 -0.29
N VAL A 390 -1.63 -8.24 -0.16
CA VAL A 390 -1.88 -9.31 0.83
C VAL A 390 -1.84 -8.75 2.25
N ASN A 391 -0.86 -7.91 2.57
CA ASN A 391 -0.78 -7.23 3.87
C ASN A 391 -2.08 -6.49 4.18
N ALA A 392 -2.53 -5.72 3.20
CA ALA A 392 -3.59 -4.78 3.42
C ALA A 392 -4.96 -5.50 3.49
N LEU A 393 -5.12 -6.66 2.83
CA LEU A 393 -6.20 -7.61 3.12
C LEU A 393 -6.13 -8.18 4.55
N ALA A 394 -4.93 -8.49 5.03
CA ALA A 394 -4.73 -9.03 6.36
C ALA A 394 -5.13 -8.01 7.46
N VAL A 395 -4.65 -6.78 7.38
CA VAL A 395 -5.04 -5.72 8.32
C VAL A 395 -6.55 -5.51 8.31
N THR A 396 -7.16 -5.47 7.12
CA THR A 396 -8.61 -5.21 7.02
C THR A 396 -9.49 -6.35 7.48
N SER A 397 -9.00 -7.57 7.47
CA SER A 397 -9.72 -8.70 8.06
C SER A 397 -9.96 -8.49 9.56
N ILE A 398 -9.11 -7.72 10.24
CA ILE A 398 -9.21 -7.39 11.66
C ILE A 398 -9.90 -6.03 11.86
N THR A 399 -9.42 -4.98 11.19
CA THR A 399 -9.99 -3.64 11.38
C THR A 399 -11.43 -3.58 10.90
N GLY A 400 -11.81 -4.35 9.87
CA GLY A 400 -13.19 -4.43 9.43
C GLY A 400 -14.15 -5.03 10.46
N GLU A 401 -13.66 -5.92 11.34
CA GLU A 401 -14.46 -6.44 12.45
C GLU A 401 -14.54 -5.45 13.60
N ARG A 402 -13.44 -4.75 13.89
CA ARG A 402 -13.42 -3.69 14.90
C ARG A 402 -14.32 -2.53 14.51
N ASP A 403 -14.19 -2.00 13.30
CA ASP A 403 -15.00 -0.90 12.79
C ASP A 403 -16.49 -1.28 12.71
N GLY A 404 -16.79 -2.59 12.65
CA GLY A 404 -18.14 -3.14 12.71
C GLY A 404 -18.64 -3.49 14.11
N LEU A 405 -17.88 -3.21 15.17
CA LEU A 405 -18.14 -3.60 16.58
C LEU A 405 -18.38 -5.10 16.80
N ALA A 406 -18.02 -5.93 15.81
CA ALA A 406 -18.15 -7.38 15.89
C ALA A 406 -17.00 -8.01 16.67
N LEU A 407 -15.84 -7.34 16.71
CA LEU A 407 -14.67 -7.83 17.42
C LEU A 407 -14.94 -7.97 18.92
N ASP A 408 -15.64 -7.00 19.53
CA ASP A 408 -15.98 -7.03 20.96
C ASP A 408 -16.95 -8.18 21.28
N LEU A 409 -17.86 -8.49 20.35
CA LEU A 409 -18.73 -9.66 20.48
C LEU A 409 -17.94 -10.97 20.40
N LEU A 410 -16.96 -11.06 19.49
CA LEU A 410 -16.11 -12.25 19.36
C LEU A 410 -15.26 -12.49 20.62
N LEU A 411 -14.85 -11.43 21.31
CA LEU A 411 -14.09 -11.52 22.57
C LEU A 411 -14.88 -12.19 23.72
N VAL A 412 -16.21 -12.11 23.68
CA VAL A 412 -17.09 -12.67 24.73
C VAL A 412 -17.56 -14.10 24.38
N THR A 413 -17.20 -14.61 23.19
CA THR A 413 -17.53 -15.97 22.77
C THR A 413 -16.45 -16.98 23.16
N ASP A 414 -16.79 -18.27 23.17
CA ASP A 414 -15.88 -19.40 23.49
C ASP A 414 -14.77 -19.66 22.43
N LEU A 415 -14.41 -18.65 21.62
CA LEU A 415 -13.40 -18.77 20.57
C LEU A 415 -11.99 -18.76 21.17
N ARG A 416 -11.19 -19.78 20.87
CA ARG A 416 -9.80 -19.82 21.33
C ARG A 416 -8.94 -18.86 20.49
N PRO A 417 -7.92 -18.19 21.07
CA PRO A 417 -7.02 -17.29 20.35
C PRO A 417 -6.41 -17.91 19.08
N ARG A 418 -6.01 -19.18 19.18
CA ARG A 418 -5.48 -19.95 18.06
C ARG A 418 -6.47 -20.15 16.91
N GLU A 419 -7.75 -20.38 17.22
CA GLU A 419 -8.80 -20.58 16.20
C GLU A 419 -9.02 -19.27 15.45
N PHE A 420 -8.98 -18.15 16.16
CA PHE A 420 -9.07 -16.83 15.56
C PHE A 420 -7.88 -16.47 14.70
N ILE A 421 -6.65 -16.55 15.23
CA ILE A 421 -5.46 -16.12 14.49
C ILE A 421 -5.23 -16.99 13.26
N PHE A 422 -5.24 -18.32 13.39
CA PHE A 422 -5.08 -19.19 12.24
C PHE A 422 -6.27 -19.11 11.29
N GLY A 423 -7.50 -18.94 11.81
CA GLY A 423 -8.68 -18.75 11.00
C GLY A 423 -8.60 -17.51 10.11
N LYS A 424 -8.11 -16.40 10.67
CA LYS A 424 -7.86 -15.15 9.94
C LYS A 424 -6.68 -15.25 8.98
N LEU A 425 -5.55 -15.80 9.43
CA LEU A 425 -4.36 -15.98 8.60
C LEU A 425 -4.68 -16.77 7.32
N PHE A 426 -5.24 -17.97 7.47
CA PHE A 426 -5.60 -18.81 6.33
C PHE A 426 -6.79 -18.26 5.53
N GLY A 427 -7.75 -17.62 6.19
CA GLY A 427 -8.87 -16.94 5.53
C GLY A 427 -8.38 -15.84 4.57
N VAL A 428 -7.42 -15.02 5.01
CA VAL A 428 -6.80 -13.98 4.18
C VAL A 428 -5.97 -14.59 3.06
N MET A 429 -5.14 -15.60 3.34
CA MET A 429 -4.36 -16.27 2.30
C MET A 429 -5.27 -16.91 1.22
N TYR A 430 -6.42 -17.44 1.61
CA TYR A 430 -7.41 -17.95 0.66
C TYR A 430 -8.08 -16.83 -0.14
N ALA A 431 -8.48 -15.74 0.50
CA ALA A 431 -9.05 -14.57 -0.18
C ALA A 431 -8.04 -13.92 -1.14
N ALA A 432 -6.75 -14.01 -0.82
CA ALA A 432 -5.65 -13.47 -1.58
C ALA A 432 -4.98 -14.49 -2.52
N LYS A 433 -5.59 -15.66 -2.75
CA LYS A 433 -4.96 -16.77 -3.48
C LYS A 433 -4.46 -16.37 -4.87
N GLU A 434 -5.18 -15.54 -5.62
CA GLU A 434 -4.70 -15.08 -6.94
C GLU A 434 -3.49 -14.16 -6.81
N LEU A 435 -3.44 -13.36 -5.75
CA LEU A 435 -2.33 -12.45 -5.49
C LEU A 435 -1.06 -13.23 -5.15
N ILE A 436 -1.19 -14.37 -4.47
CA ILE A 436 -0.09 -15.25 -4.07
C ILE A 436 0.32 -16.21 -5.20
N LEU A 437 -0.65 -16.89 -5.81
CA LEU A 437 -0.39 -17.95 -6.78
C LEU A 437 0.12 -17.43 -8.12
N LEU A 438 -0.30 -16.24 -8.58
CA LEU A 438 0.14 -15.72 -9.88
C LEU A 438 1.64 -15.37 -9.92
N PRO A 439 2.22 -14.65 -8.94
CA PRO A 439 3.68 -14.47 -8.87
C PRO A 439 4.44 -15.80 -8.76
N LEU A 440 3.95 -16.75 -7.96
CA LEU A 440 4.57 -18.08 -7.83
C LEU A 440 4.53 -18.85 -9.16
N ALA A 441 3.42 -18.79 -9.90
CA ALA A 441 3.31 -19.39 -11.23
C ALA A 441 4.32 -18.78 -12.22
N LEU A 442 4.62 -17.49 -12.10
CA LEU A 442 5.61 -16.83 -12.92
C LEU A 442 7.04 -17.27 -12.57
N ILE A 443 7.35 -17.47 -11.28
CA ILE A 443 8.63 -18.08 -10.86
C ILE A 443 8.76 -19.50 -11.44
N ILE A 444 7.70 -20.30 -11.41
CA ILE A 444 7.69 -21.64 -12.01
C ILE A 444 7.96 -21.56 -13.52
N TYR A 445 7.30 -20.63 -14.22
CA TYR A 445 7.53 -20.40 -15.64
C TYR A 445 9.00 -20.06 -15.95
N LEU A 446 9.66 -19.27 -15.11
CA LEU A 446 11.08 -18.95 -15.27
C LEU A 446 12.01 -20.15 -15.05
N GLY A 447 11.67 -21.04 -14.12
CA GLY A 447 12.39 -22.30 -13.93
C GLY A 447 12.21 -23.25 -15.14
N VAL A 448 10.98 -23.41 -15.62
CA VAL A 448 10.67 -24.29 -16.76
C VAL A 448 11.24 -23.77 -18.08
N SER A 449 11.30 -22.45 -18.27
CA SER A 449 11.91 -21.82 -19.46
C SER A 449 13.44 -21.80 -19.43
N GLY A 450 14.07 -22.30 -18.36
CA GLY A 450 15.52 -22.38 -18.24
C GLY A 450 16.21 -21.07 -17.85
N VAL A 451 15.45 -20.01 -17.51
CA VAL A 451 16.01 -18.72 -17.05
C VAL A 451 16.71 -18.88 -15.69
N MET A 452 16.21 -19.79 -14.85
CA MET A 452 16.84 -20.17 -13.60
C MET A 452 16.85 -21.69 -13.45
N THR A 453 17.79 -22.23 -12.67
CA THR A 453 17.81 -23.65 -12.35
C THR A 453 16.57 -24.05 -11.53
N ILE A 454 16.20 -25.34 -11.61
CA ILE A 454 15.07 -25.90 -10.85
C ILE A 454 15.27 -25.71 -9.34
N GLU A 455 16.51 -25.84 -8.88
CA GLU A 455 16.88 -25.63 -7.49
C GLU A 455 16.65 -24.17 -7.04
N ASN A 456 17.09 -23.20 -7.84
CA ASN A 456 16.87 -21.78 -7.57
C ASN A 456 15.39 -21.40 -7.59
N MET A 457 14.61 -22.03 -8.48
CA MET A 457 13.15 -21.89 -8.51
C MET A 457 12.52 -22.36 -7.19
N GLN A 458 12.93 -23.51 -6.65
CA GLN A 458 12.43 -24.01 -5.36
C GLN A 458 12.78 -23.07 -4.21
N TYR A 459 14.02 -22.57 -4.17
CA TYR A 459 14.46 -21.59 -3.17
C TYR A 459 13.67 -20.29 -3.23
N ALA A 460 13.41 -19.77 -4.44
CA ALA A 460 12.61 -18.58 -4.65
C ALA A 460 11.15 -18.78 -4.22
N ILE A 461 10.54 -19.92 -4.52
CA ILE A 461 9.17 -20.25 -4.09
C ILE A 461 9.09 -20.31 -2.57
N LEU A 462 10.03 -21.00 -1.91
CA LEU A 462 9.98 -21.22 -0.47
C LEU A 462 10.22 -19.90 0.29
N ALA A 463 11.16 -19.07 -0.18
CA ALA A 463 11.35 -17.71 0.35
C ALA A 463 10.11 -16.81 0.13
N ALA A 464 9.50 -16.87 -1.06
CA ALA A 464 8.29 -16.09 -1.36
C ALA A 464 7.12 -16.48 -0.46
N ILE A 465 6.89 -17.78 -0.22
CA ILE A 465 5.86 -18.27 0.72
C ILE A 465 6.14 -17.74 2.13
N GLY A 466 7.39 -17.80 2.60
CA GLY A 466 7.79 -17.25 3.90
C GLY A 466 7.47 -15.75 4.02
N LEU A 467 7.74 -14.96 2.97
CA LEU A 467 7.41 -13.54 2.94
C LEU A 467 5.90 -13.28 2.95
N TYR A 468 5.09 -14.09 2.24
CA TYR A 468 3.63 -13.96 2.30
C TYR A 468 3.07 -14.24 3.69
N VAL A 469 3.56 -15.26 4.37
CA VAL A 469 3.16 -15.57 5.75
C VAL A 469 3.56 -14.42 6.67
N PHE A 470 4.79 -13.91 6.56
CA PHE A 470 5.27 -12.76 7.33
C PHE A 470 4.38 -11.53 7.14
N VAL A 471 4.11 -11.16 5.90
CA VAL A 471 3.33 -9.95 5.60
C VAL A 471 1.87 -10.10 6.04
N THR A 472 1.29 -11.29 5.93
CA THR A 472 -0.06 -11.55 6.44
C THR A 472 -0.11 -11.41 7.96
N MET A 473 0.87 -11.99 8.67
CA MET A 473 0.95 -11.89 10.13
C MET A 473 1.21 -10.45 10.59
N LEU A 474 2.07 -9.70 9.89
CA LEU A 474 2.33 -8.29 10.17
C LEU A 474 1.05 -7.45 10.05
N GLY A 475 0.20 -7.77 9.08
CA GLY A 475 -1.10 -7.13 8.92
C GLY A 475 -2.05 -7.43 10.08
N ILE A 476 -2.15 -8.70 10.48
CA ILE A 476 -2.95 -9.11 11.65
C ILE A 476 -2.45 -8.45 12.94
N HIS A 477 -1.13 -8.49 13.19
CA HIS A 477 -0.48 -7.87 14.35
C HIS A 477 -0.81 -6.38 14.46
N SER A 478 -0.67 -5.65 13.35
CA SER A 478 -1.02 -4.22 13.31
C SER A 478 -2.51 -3.98 13.51
N GLY A 479 -3.37 -4.83 12.93
CA GLY A 479 -4.82 -4.77 13.12
C GLY A 479 -5.23 -4.92 14.58
N LEU A 480 -4.60 -5.85 15.31
CA LEU A 480 -4.91 -6.10 16.72
C LEU A 480 -4.43 -4.96 17.63
N ASN A 481 -3.20 -4.47 17.45
CA ASN A 481 -2.56 -3.53 18.39
C ASN A 481 -3.01 -2.06 18.28
N TYR A 482 -3.60 -1.65 17.15
CA TYR A 482 -3.96 -0.25 16.90
C TYR A 482 -5.47 -0.02 16.96
N VAL A 483 -5.95 0.62 18.03
CA VAL A 483 -7.36 0.98 18.27
C VAL A 483 -8.07 1.54 17.02
N SER A 484 -7.47 2.50 16.33
CA SER A 484 -8.04 3.04 15.08
C SER A 484 -7.60 2.21 13.86
N GLY A 485 -8.56 1.67 13.10
CA GLY A 485 -8.29 0.91 11.88
C GLY A 485 -7.46 1.67 10.84
N ARG A 486 -7.59 2.99 10.77
CA ARG A 486 -6.74 3.87 9.95
C ARG A 486 -5.27 3.82 10.39
N THR A 487 -5.01 3.94 11.70
CA THR A 487 -3.62 3.90 12.19
C THR A 487 -3.01 2.52 12.02
N ALA A 488 -3.81 1.46 12.18
CA ALA A 488 -3.39 0.08 11.91
C ALA A 488 -2.98 -0.12 10.44
N THR A 489 -3.84 0.31 9.51
CA THR A 489 -3.60 0.19 8.06
C THR A 489 -2.39 1.00 7.63
N LEU A 490 -2.24 2.24 8.11
CA LEU A 490 -1.07 3.07 7.79
C LEU A 490 0.23 2.54 8.39
N ALA A 491 0.22 2.07 9.64
CA ALA A 491 1.41 1.50 10.27
C ALA A 491 1.87 0.24 9.54
N SER A 492 0.94 -0.67 9.26
CA SER A 492 1.24 -1.92 8.58
C SER A 492 1.71 -1.72 7.13
N LEU A 493 0.95 -0.95 6.34
CA LEU A 493 1.29 -0.65 4.94
C LEU A 493 2.60 0.14 4.85
N GLY A 494 2.78 1.10 5.76
CA GLY A 494 4.01 1.87 5.90
C GLY A 494 5.22 0.99 6.21
N THR A 495 5.05 -0.05 7.03
CA THR A 495 6.13 -0.99 7.35
C THR A 495 6.54 -1.83 6.14
N VAL A 496 5.58 -2.39 5.40
CA VAL A 496 5.89 -3.14 4.17
C VAL A 496 6.53 -2.25 3.11
N PHE A 497 5.99 -1.03 2.92
CA PHE A 497 6.58 -0.07 2.00
C PHE A 497 8.00 0.31 2.41
N PHE A 498 8.22 0.58 3.71
CA PHE A 498 9.53 0.88 4.27
C PHE A 498 10.53 -0.25 4.02
N LEU A 499 10.15 -1.51 4.27
CA LEU A 499 11.00 -2.66 4.01
C LEU A 499 11.34 -2.80 2.51
N CYS A 500 10.35 -2.72 1.62
CA CYS A 500 10.56 -2.85 0.19
C CYS A 500 11.45 -1.74 -0.39
N VAL A 501 11.17 -0.48 -0.01
CA VAL A 501 11.96 0.68 -0.46
C VAL A 501 13.36 0.65 0.16
N GLY A 502 13.48 0.33 1.46
CA GLY A 502 14.76 0.18 2.14
C GLY A 502 15.64 -0.88 1.48
N ILE A 503 15.09 -2.06 1.19
CA ILE A 503 15.80 -3.13 0.46
C ILE A 503 16.23 -2.65 -0.93
N ALA A 504 15.37 -1.96 -1.67
CA ALA A 504 15.70 -1.42 -3.00
C ALA A 504 16.84 -0.39 -2.93
N ILE A 505 16.83 0.50 -1.94
CA ILE A 505 17.91 1.47 -1.68
C ILE A 505 19.21 0.73 -1.37
N CYS A 506 19.20 -0.19 -0.40
CA CYS A 506 20.37 -0.98 0.00
C CYS A 506 21.00 -1.68 -1.21
N MET A 507 20.16 -2.34 -2.02
CA MET A 507 20.57 -3.07 -3.20
C MET A 507 21.17 -2.13 -4.27
N THR A 508 20.57 -0.96 -4.48
CA THR A 508 21.07 0.04 -5.44
C THR A 508 22.43 0.60 -5.03
N ILE A 509 22.63 0.90 -3.74
CA ILE A 509 23.93 1.35 -3.22
C ILE A 509 24.98 0.26 -3.40
N MET A 510 24.67 -0.98 -3.00
CA MET A 510 25.62 -2.09 -3.06
C MET A 510 26.05 -2.40 -4.51
N VAL A 511 25.13 -2.29 -5.46
CA VAL A 511 25.43 -2.42 -6.89
C VAL A 511 26.27 -1.25 -7.42
N SER A 512 26.00 -0.03 -6.99
CA SER A 512 26.66 1.17 -7.51
C SER A 512 28.14 1.25 -7.10
N PHE A 513 28.52 0.62 -5.99
CA PHE A 513 29.86 0.73 -5.40
C PHE A 513 30.62 -0.60 -5.32
N ARG A 514 30.48 -1.48 -6.31
CA ARG A 514 31.20 -2.76 -6.37
C ARG A 514 32.72 -2.53 -6.23
N GLY A 515 33.35 -3.09 -5.18
CA GLY A 515 34.81 -3.09 -5.00
C GLY A 515 35.35 -2.56 -3.67
N ALA A 516 34.55 -1.87 -2.85
CA ALA A 516 34.99 -1.26 -1.58
C ALA A 516 34.10 -1.66 -0.39
N PHE A 517 33.85 -2.96 -0.21
CA PHE A 517 32.89 -3.47 0.78
C PHE A 517 33.19 -3.02 2.23
N GLN A 518 34.47 -2.98 2.63
CA GLN A 518 34.86 -2.56 3.98
C GLN A 518 34.45 -1.12 4.31
N LEU A 519 34.42 -0.25 3.30
CA LEU A 519 34.11 1.18 3.43
C LEU A 519 32.60 1.43 3.37
N GLN A 520 31.83 0.44 2.92
CA GLN A 520 30.37 0.48 2.94
C GLN A 520 29.78 0.09 4.30
N LEU A 521 30.56 -0.59 5.16
CA LEU A 521 30.05 -1.19 6.38
C LEU A 521 29.49 -0.15 7.35
N ALA A 522 30.17 0.97 7.57
CA ALA A 522 29.70 2.03 8.48
C ALA A 522 28.35 2.65 8.03
N PRO A 523 28.19 3.12 6.77
CA PRO A 523 26.91 3.64 6.33
C PRO A 523 25.78 2.61 6.27
N PHE A 524 26.08 1.36 5.89
CA PHE A 524 25.08 0.29 5.99
C PHE A 524 24.69 0.02 7.43
N LEU A 525 25.61 0.07 8.38
CA LEU A 525 25.33 -0.11 9.79
C LEU A 525 24.40 1.00 10.31
N VAL A 526 24.60 2.26 9.89
CA VAL A 526 23.67 3.36 10.20
C VAL A 526 22.28 3.10 9.63
N MET A 527 22.20 2.65 8.38
CA MET A 527 20.91 2.34 7.74
C MET A 527 20.21 1.14 8.41
N ILE A 528 20.97 0.12 8.79
CA ILE A 528 20.49 -1.09 9.47
C ILE A 528 20.01 -0.75 10.89
N LEU A 529 20.77 0.04 11.66
CA LEU A 529 20.35 0.48 13.00
C LEU A 529 19.13 1.41 12.93
N GLY A 530 19.14 2.37 12.01
CA GLY A 530 18.01 3.26 11.78
C GLY A 530 16.76 2.51 11.32
N GLY A 531 16.93 1.53 10.43
CA GLY A 531 15.85 0.66 9.98
C GLY A 531 15.33 -0.29 11.05
N GLY A 532 16.21 -0.79 11.93
CA GLY A 532 15.82 -1.57 13.10
C GLY A 532 15.01 -0.75 14.11
N ALA A 533 15.43 0.49 14.38
CA ALA A 533 14.68 1.41 15.23
C ALA A 533 13.30 1.76 14.64
N ALA A 534 13.23 2.01 13.32
CA ALA A 534 11.97 2.25 12.62
C ALA A 534 11.04 1.03 12.66
N LEU A 535 11.60 -0.17 12.46
CA LEU A 535 10.85 -1.42 12.51
C LEU A 535 10.36 -1.72 13.94
N PHE A 536 11.17 -1.44 14.97
CA PHE A 536 10.75 -1.56 16.36
C PHE A 536 9.64 -0.56 16.71
N ALA A 537 9.73 0.68 16.23
CA ALA A 537 8.68 1.69 16.42
C ALA A 537 7.35 1.26 15.77
N ALA A 538 7.41 0.55 14.64
CA ALA A 538 6.23 0.03 13.96
C ALA A 538 5.65 -1.24 14.60
N LEU A 539 6.51 -2.19 15.03
CA LEU A 539 6.08 -3.49 15.52
C LEU A 539 5.86 -3.53 17.05
N GLY A 540 6.73 -2.89 17.82
CA GLY A 540 6.86 -3.10 19.26
C GLY A 540 6.46 -1.92 20.15
N TRP A 541 6.23 -0.72 19.61
CA TRP A 541 6.01 0.48 20.45
C TRP A 541 4.82 0.36 21.40
N ARG A 542 3.77 -0.37 21.01
CA ARG A 542 2.57 -0.57 21.84
C ARG A 542 2.57 -1.86 22.64
N ASN A 543 3.26 -2.89 22.15
CA ASN A 543 3.37 -4.19 22.80
C ASN A 543 4.84 -4.65 22.73
N PRO A 544 5.72 -4.07 23.57
CA PRO A 544 7.14 -4.34 23.51
C PRO A 544 7.44 -5.72 24.08
N SER A 545 8.07 -6.58 23.28
CA SER A 545 8.62 -7.85 23.74
C SER A 545 10.11 -7.95 23.36
N SER A 546 10.87 -8.71 24.15
CA SER A 546 12.28 -8.98 23.84
C SER A 546 12.43 -9.66 22.47
N ALA A 547 11.50 -10.56 22.12
CA ALA A 547 11.46 -11.22 20.82
C ALA A 547 11.25 -10.23 19.66
N ILE A 548 10.30 -9.28 19.78
CA ILE A 548 10.07 -8.25 18.76
C ILE A 548 11.26 -7.30 18.67
N PHE A 549 11.87 -6.94 19.81
CA PHE A 549 13.07 -6.11 19.83
C PHE A 549 14.23 -6.79 19.08
N THR A 550 14.54 -8.04 19.41
CA THR A 550 15.58 -8.82 18.73
C THR A 550 15.27 -8.99 17.25
N ALA A 551 14.02 -9.29 16.90
CA ALA A 551 13.60 -9.42 15.51
C ALA A 551 13.77 -8.12 14.72
N ALA A 552 13.37 -6.98 15.29
CA ALA A 552 13.44 -5.68 14.64
C ALA A 552 14.87 -5.28 14.27
N PHE A 553 15.86 -5.55 15.12
CA PHE A 553 17.27 -5.25 14.84
C PHE A 553 17.98 -6.35 14.04
N ALA A 554 17.58 -7.61 14.18
CA ALA A 554 18.17 -8.72 13.42
C ALA A 554 17.72 -8.74 11.96
N LEU A 555 16.46 -8.40 11.67
CA LEU A 555 15.90 -8.53 10.32
C LEU A 555 16.63 -7.65 9.28
N PRO A 556 16.94 -6.36 9.54
CA PRO A 556 17.77 -5.57 8.63
C PRO A 556 19.17 -6.16 8.40
N LEU A 557 19.83 -6.72 9.42
CA LEU A 557 21.12 -7.40 9.27
C LEU A 557 21.03 -8.65 8.40
N ILE A 558 20.01 -9.49 8.63
CA ILE A 558 19.78 -10.72 7.88
C ILE A 558 19.42 -10.40 6.43
N THR A 559 18.59 -9.38 6.19
CA THR A 559 18.26 -8.93 4.82
C THR A 559 19.48 -8.37 4.10
N PHE A 560 20.34 -7.61 4.80
CA PHE A 560 21.60 -7.15 4.24
C PHE A 560 22.48 -8.32 3.80
N TYR A 561 22.63 -9.35 4.66
CA TYR A 561 23.34 -10.57 4.30
C TYR A 561 22.72 -11.26 3.07
N ALA A 562 21.39 -11.41 3.02
CA ALA A 562 20.69 -11.99 1.87
C ALA A 562 20.95 -11.20 0.57
N ILE A 563 20.96 -9.87 0.62
CA ILE A 563 21.29 -9.01 -0.53
C ILE A 563 22.74 -9.23 -0.97
N THR A 564 23.69 -9.29 -0.03
CA THR A 564 25.10 -9.53 -0.38
C THR A 564 25.28 -10.88 -1.09
N GLN A 565 24.68 -11.95 -0.57
CA GLN A 565 24.75 -13.28 -1.19
C GLN A 565 24.08 -13.30 -2.57
N PHE A 566 22.93 -12.64 -2.70
CA PHE A 566 22.23 -12.51 -3.98
C PHE A 566 23.08 -11.78 -5.03
N LEU A 567 23.79 -10.71 -4.63
CA LEU A 567 24.65 -9.94 -5.55
C LEU A 567 25.95 -10.64 -5.90
N LEU A 568 26.51 -11.45 -5.00
CA LEU A 568 27.70 -12.24 -5.26
C LEU A 568 27.42 -13.44 -6.18
N GLN A 569 26.15 -13.80 -6.39
CA GLN A 569 25.73 -14.96 -7.19
C GLN A 569 26.46 -16.26 -6.83
N THR A 570 26.82 -16.41 -5.56
CA THR A 570 27.56 -17.57 -5.04
C THR A 570 26.63 -18.75 -4.84
N ASP A 571 25.70 -18.65 -3.90
CA ASP A 571 24.77 -19.72 -3.53
C ASP A 571 23.41 -19.15 -3.12
N HIS A 572 22.37 -19.43 -3.91
CA HIS A 572 21.02 -18.92 -3.65
C HIS A 572 20.32 -19.63 -2.48
N LEU A 573 20.84 -20.77 -2.03
CA LEU A 573 20.39 -21.45 -0.81
C LEU A 573 20.54 -20.54 0.41
N TYR A 574 21.70 -19.85 0.56
CA TYR A 574 21.93 -18.96 1.69
C TYR A 574 21.00 -17.75 1.68
N VAL A 575 20.62 -17.26 0.50
CA VAL A 575 19.62 -16.20 0.35
C VAL A 575 18.27 -16.68 0.87
N ALA A 576 17.80 -17.84 0.41
CA ALA A 576 16.52 -18.38 0.86
C ALA A 576 16.54 -18.69 2.36
N ALA A 577 17.57 -19.38 2.86
CA ALA A 577 17.72 -19.72 4.27
C ALA A 577 17.69 -18.47 5.18
N ALA A 578 18.42 -17.42 4.80
CA ALA A 578 18.43 -16.15 5.53
C ALA A 578 17.03 -15.51 5.57
N LEU A 579 16.33 -15.47 4.42
CA LEU A 579 14.97 -14.93 4.35
C LEU A 579 13.99 -15.73 5.22
N ILE A 580 14.00 -17.06 5.11
CA ILE A 580 13.09 -17.92 5.87
C ILE A 580 13.34 -17.78 7.37
N PHE A 581 14.60 -17.80 7.80
CA PHE A 581 14.93 -17.70 9.22
C PHE A 581 14.63 -16.30 9.78
N GLY A 582 15.06 -15.24 9.11
CA GLY A 582 14.85 -13.87 9.59
C GLY A 582 13.38 -13.45 9.61
N TYR A 583 12.68 -13.65 8.50
CA TYR A 583 11.25 -13.31 8.41
C TYR A 583 10.39 -14.32 9.16
N GLY A 584 10.76 -15.60 9.21
CA GLY A 584 10.08 -16.62 10.00
C GLY A 584 10.18 -16.38 11.50
N PHE A 585 11.36 -16.03 12.02
CA PHE A 585 11.53 -15.64 13.42
C PHE A 585 10.69 -14.41 13.77
N THR A 586 10.69 -13.39 12.91
CA THR A 586 9.89 -12.17 13.14
C THR A 586 8.39 -12.48 13.10
N THR A 587 7.95 -13.37 12.20
CA THR A 587 6.58 -13.87 12.15
C THR A 587 6.20 -14.55 13.46
N ALA A 588 7.06 -15.45 13.97
CA ALA A 588 6.85 -16.12 15.24
C ALA A 588 6.82 -15.15 16.43
N ALA A 589 7.70 -14.13 16.43
CA ALA A 589 7.74 -13.10 17.47
C ALA A 589 6.45 -12.26 17.54
N MET A 590 5.77 -12.04 16.41
CA MET A 590 4.45 -11.41 16.36
C MET A 590 3.31 -12.39 16.70
N MET A 591 3.43 -13.64 16.26
CA MET A 591 2.36 -14.63 16.35
C MET A 591 2.21 -15.24 17.75
N ILE A 592 3.32 -15.55 18.44
CA ILE A 592 3.28 -16.25 19.73
C ILE A 592 2.51 -15.44 20.81
N PRO A 593 2.78 -14.14 21.03
CA PRO A 593 2.02 -13.36 22.01
C PRO A 593 0.53 -13.32 21.72
N ALA A 594 0.17 -13.18 20.44
CA ALA A 594 -1.22 -13.14 20.01
C ALA A 594 -1.93 -14.50 20.22
N LEU A 595 -1.19 -15.62 20.15
CA LEU A 595 -1.72 -16.96 20.44
C LEU A 595 -1.92 -17.21 21.95
N SER A 596 -1.16 -16.55 22.82
CA SER A 596 -1.22 -16.73 24.27
C SER A 596 -2.28 -15.85 24.93
N GLU A 597 -2.39 -14.59 24.52
CA GLU A 597 -3.32 -13.61 25.12
C GLU A 597 -4.06 -12.89 24.00
N PHE A 598 -5.39 -12.89 24.09
CA PHE A 598 -6.24 -12.15 23.15
C PHE A 598 -6.40 -10.70 23.63
N ASP A 599 -5.28 -10.01 23.82
CA ASP A 599 -5.26 -8.67 24.37
C ASP A 599 -5.51 -7.66 23.24
N VAL A 600 -6.77 -7.22 23.12
CA VAL A 600 -7.18 -6.21 22.15
C VAL A 600 -7.44 -4.91 22.91
N PRO A 601 -6.72 -3.82 22.64
CA PRO A 601 -6.96 -2.55 23.31
C PRO A 601 -8.35 -2.03 22.94
N LEU A 602 -9.25 -2.03 23.93
CA LEU A 602 -10.56 -1.40 23.85
C LEU A 602 -10.39 0.12 24.05
N GLU A 603 -11.27 0.95 23.49
CA GLU A 603 -11.31 2.37 23.83
C GLU A 603 -11.63 2.49 25.32
N VAL A 604 -10.65 2.90 26.12
CA VAL A 604 -10.89 3.37 27.47
C VAL A 604 -11.62 4.69 27.31
N GLU A 605 -12.91 4.73 27.66
CA GLU A 605 -13.59 6.01 27.89
C GLU A 605 -12.70 6.84 28.83
N PRO A 606 -12.47 8.13 28.58
CA PRO A 606 -11.81 8.99 29.54
C PRO A 606 -12.75 9.22 30.74
N SER A 607 -12.98 8.18 31.55
CA SER A 607 -13.60 8.28 32.85
C SER A 607 -12.51 8.59 33.85
N ASP A 608 -12.56 9.83 34.35
CA ASP A 608 -12.05 10.27 35.64
C ASP A 608 -10.68 9.75 36.05
N SER A 609 -9.68 10.63 35.91
CA SER A 609 -8.58 10.64 36.87
C SER A 609 -9.16 10.52 38.28
N PRO A 610 -8.76 9.54 39.11
CA PRO A 610 -8.94 9.71 40.53
C PRO A 610 -8.03 10.88 40.90
N ALA A 611 -8.63 12.06 41.03
CA ALA A 611 -8.01 13.17 41.71
C ALA A 611 -7.54 12.61 43.06
N GLU A 612 -6.25 12.74 43.31
CA GLU A 612 -5.60 12.42 44.57
C GLU A 612 -6.41 13.02 45.72
N LEU A 613 -7.20 12.18 46.38
CA LEU A 613 -7.80 12.41 47.68
C LEU A 613 -7.06 11.51 48.66
N SER A 614 -5.93 12.00 49.15
CA SER A 614 -5.46 11.65 50.49
C SER A 614 -4.53 12.74 51.01
N ALA A 615 -4.93 13.26 52.16
CA ALA A 615 -4.25 14.21 53.03
C ALA A 615 -2.90 13.72 53.54
#